data_AF-A0A975EEX9-F1
#
_entry.id   AF-A0A975EEX9-F1
#
_cell.length_a   1.000
_cell.length_b   1.000
_cell.length_c   1.000
_cell.angle_alpha   90.00
_cell.angle_beta   90.00
_cell.angle_gamma   90.00
#
_symmetry.space_group_name_H-M   'P 1'
#
loop_
_entity.id
_entity.type
_entity.pdbx_description
1 polymer ?
#
loop_
_entity_poly.entity_id
_entity_poly.type
_entity_poly.pdbx_seq_one_letter_code
_entity_poly.pdbx_strand_id
1 'polypeptide(L)'
;MEIPYITTPRKDTGLINSKIAIWLFLASEVMLFGGLFSAYVYLRMGSGEPGTGYPWPERTLPILPGLINTFILIASSVTVVFAWVALKLREWRKFQIYMWITVGCAALFMVLKGIEYNVKFHHQAVRLHDYSVVEGHLGYELKEGADKHHPKPDDYVKDRNGKKIEENMIRVKADKLTFRVDRFHTPWVEEIVAEADHAKAGITLAEEIKAVTEVGGKEETVAKAGEKLSPDLLRKIFKVHEAARAHNASLRTDALREAWVVAKKANPGKSNWEYSETVNIDAEALKPDMLTEIPSVTFAVEKVDPPVQFLFKPRDIREGATTSTLRDNTVIEGEMEASPMVFHNTDAIDFQWLVLKAEEKGMDPDTAIANSWLMKNSAFVREVWAWHLARNEEKQKDLNDKWGFKEDEDGNPTAEPKRTLTHKELYRIGWHDFAEWGEKTKGVELGGTAKLKEEFFGPNYVARGDKTFPHLSIPREEIRHAAKFTPAWNTYYAIYFTVTGLHGLHVIGGAIVLLYYLLFGRKMYLENPEWLANRVEVGGLFWHFVDLVWIFAFPIFYLM
;
A
#
# COMPACT_ATOMS: atom_id res chain seq x y z
N MET A 1 9.69 51.63 -10.88
CA MET A 1 9.46 51.56 -9.42
C MET A 1 10.34 50.43 -8.91
N GLU A 2 11.44 50.72 -8.22
CA GLU A 2 12.26 49.67 -7.60
C GLU A 2 11.56 49.20 -6.34
N ILE A 3 11.21 47.92 -6.28
CA ILE A 3 10.64 47.32 -5.07
C ILE A 3 11.81 47.09 -4.10
N PRO A 4 11.76 47.65 -2.88
CA PRO A 4 12.88 47.58 -1.94
C PRO A 4 13.20 46.13 -1.52
N TYR A 5 14.48 45.85 -1.28
CA TYR A 5 15.03 44.59 -0.78
C TYR A 5 14.91 43.36 -1.70
N ILE A 6 14.71 43.59 -3.01
CA ILE A 6 14.80 42.53 -4.04
C ILE A 6 16.26 42.27 -4.45
N THR A 7 17.04 43.34 -4.59
CA THR A 7 18.44 43.29 -5.04
C THR A 7 19.42 43.78 -3.98
N THR A 8 18.95 44.57 -3.03
CA THR A 8 19.73 45.07 -1.90
C THR A 8 19.43 44.27 -0.63
N PRO A 9 20.45 43.87 0.14
CA PRO A 9 20.23 43.20 1.41
C PRO A 9 19.49 44.13 2.39
N ARG A 10 18.64 43.57 3.24
CA ARG A 10 18.09 44.35 4.36
C ARG A 10 19.18 44.66 5.38
N LYS A 11 19.06 45.80 6.06
CA LYS A 11 20.04 46.24 7.07
C LYS A 11 20.02 45.41 8.35
N ASP A 12 18.87 44.83 8.69
CA ASP A 12 18.65 44.02 9.88
C ASP A 12 19.21 42.59 9.73
N THR A 13 18.93 41.94 8.61
CA THR A 13 19.25 40.52 8.38
C THR A 13 20.43 40.30 7.44
N GLY A 14 20.85 41.31 6.67
CA GLY A 14 21.88 41.15 5.64
C GLY A 14 21.43 40.27 4.46
N LEU A 15 20.14 39.94 4.35
CA LEU A 15 19.58 39.08 3.31
C LEU A 15 18.53 39.82 2.47
N ILE A 16 18.34 39.36 1.23
CA ILE A 16 17.23 39.80 0.36
C ILE A 16 15.94 39.08 0.74
N ASN A 17 14.78 39.69 0.45
CA ASN A 17 13.47 39.12 0.81
C ASN A 17 13.29 37.69 0.26
N SER A 18 13.72 37.43 -0.97
CA SER A 18 13.62 36.10 -1.59
C SER A 18 14.44 35.03 -0.88
N LYS A 19 15.60 35.40 -0.29
CA LYS A 19 16.43 34.47 0.49
C LYS A 19 15.75 34.13 1.82
N ILE A 20 15.15 35.10 2.49
CA ILE A 20 14.41 34.84 3.73
C ILE A 20 13.20 33.94 3.43
N ALA A 21 12.44 34.26 2.38
CA ALA A 21 11.27 33.47 1.98
C ALA A 21 11.64 32.02 1.66
N ILE A 22 12.74 31.79 0.91
CA ILE A 22 13.14 30.42 0.62
C ILE A 22 13.62 29.69 1.87
N TRP A 23 14.37 30.32 2.78
CA TRP A 23 14.76 29.67 4.03
C TRP A 23 13.57 29.28 4.91
N LEU A 24 12.54 30.12 5.00
CA LEU A 24 11.31 29.80 5.72
C LEU A 24 10.55 28.63 5.05
N PHE A 25 10.48 28.64 3.72
CA PHE A 25 9.89 27.55 2.96
C PHE A 25 10.66 26.23 3.18
N LEU A 26 12.00 26.26 3.09
CA LEU A 26 12.85 25.10 3.34
C LEU A 26 12.68 24.55 4.76
N ALA A 27 12.56 25.43 5.77
CA ALA A 27 12.28 25.01 7.13
C ALA A 27 10.92 24.28 7.24
N SER A 28 9.89 24.74 6.52
CA SER A 28 8.60 24.05 6.47
C SER A 28 8.67 22.68 5.80
N GLU A 29 9.46 22.54 4.75
CA GLU A 29 9.67 21.26 4.07
C GLU A 29 10.48 20.27 4.92
N VAL A 30 11.48 20.75 5.67
CA VAL A 30 12.20 19.92 6.65
C VAL A 30 11.22 19.35 7.68
N MET A 31 10.25 20.14 8.17
CA MET A 31 9.24 19.66 9.10
C MET A 31 8.29 18.64 8.44
N LEU A 32 7.87 18.88 7.20
CA LEU A 32 7.01 17.98 6.44
C LEU A 32 7.66 16.60 6.22
N PHE A 33 8.85 16.58 5.63
CA PHE A 33 9.59 15.33 5.40
C PHE A 33 10.07 14.70 6.70
N GLY A 34 10.47 15.48 7.70
CA GLY A 34 10.84 15.00 9.03
C GLY A 34 9.70 14.25 9.71
N GLY A 35 8.46 14.76 9.61
CA GLY A 35 7.26 14.08 10.09
C GLY A 35 6.99 12.76 9.35
N LEU A 36 7.10 12.76 8.02
CA LEU A 36 6.91 11.55 7.21
C LEU A 36 7.99 10.50 7.45
N PHE A 37 9.26 10.88 7.57
CA PHE A 37 10.35 9.96 7.89
C PHE A 37 10.18 9.39 9.31
N SER A 38 9.77 10.21 10.28
CA SER A 38 9.48 9.74 11.64
C SER A 38 8.32 8.75 11.66
N ALA A 39 7.27 9.01 10.89
CA ALA A 39 6.15 8.07 10.72
C ALA A 39 6.61 6.74 10.12
N TYR A 40 7.52 6.74 9.13
CA TYR A 40 8.11 5.52 8.59
C TYR A 40 8.85 4.72 9.66
N VAL A 41 9.72 5.38 10.44
CA VAL A 41 10.49 4.71 11.50
C VAL A 41 9.54 4.11 12.54
N TYR A 42 8.51 4.85 12.96
CA TYR A 42 7.51 4.36 13.90
C TYR A 42 6.74 3.15 13.36
N LEU A 43 6.25 3.22 12.12
CA LEU A 43 5.53 2.12 11.47
C LEU A 43 6.43 0.88 11.32
N ARG A 44 7.70 1.08 10.98
CA ARG A 44 8.70 0.01 10.90
C ARG A 44 8.92 -0.64 12.27
N MET A 45 9.12 0.14 13.32
CA MET A 45 9.31 -0.39 14.68
C MET A 45 8.09 -1.16 15.17
N GLY A 46 6.88 -0.67 14.89
CA GLY A 46 5.63 -1.34 15.28
C GLY A 46 5.27 -2.58 14.44
N SER A 47 5.85 -2.73 13.25
CA SER A 47 5.60 -3.89 12.39
C SER A 47 6.21 -5.21 12.90
N GLY A 48 7.13 -5.13 13.87
CA GLY A 48 7.75 -6.31 14.51
C GLY A 48 6.85 -7.04 15.50
N GLU A 49 5.72 -6.45 15.92
CA GLU A 49 4.85 -7.04 16.93
C GLU A 49 3.97 -8.20 16.39
N PRO A 50 3.79 -9.29 17.17
CA PRO A 50 2.86 -10.36 16.82
C PRO A 50 1.42 -9.84 16.72
N GLY A 51 0.89 -9.69 15.50
CA GLY A 51 -0.52 -9.36 15.28
C GLY A 51 -0.80 -8.30 14.20
N THR A 52 0.20 -7.53 13.76
CA THR A 52 0.02 -6.40 12.81
C THR A 52 -0.05 -6.79 11.32
N GLY A 53 -0.12 -8.09 11.01
CA GLY A 53 -0.65 -8.60 9.74
C GLY A 53 0.34 -8.83 8.59
N TYR A 54 1.40 -8.03 8.43
CA TYR A 54 2.34 -8.16 7.30
C TYR A 54 3.80 -7.85 7.69
N PRO A 55 4.81 -8.63 7.24
CA PRO A 55 6.20 -8.33 7.55
C PRO A 55 6.63 -7.06 6.83
N TRP A 56 7.31 -6.15 7.52
CA TRP A 56 7.92 -5.01 6.85
C TRP A 56 8.85 -5.49 5.75
N PRO A 57 8.68 -5.05 4.49
CA PRO A 57 9.58 -5.45 3.41
C PRO A 57 11.03 -5.06 3.75
N GLU A 58 11.93 -6.04 3.83
CA GLU A 58 13.35 -5.80 4.09
C GLU A 58 14.16 -5.91 2.78
N ARG A 59 14.71 -4.77 2.33
CA ARG A 59 15.54 -4.67 1.13
C ARG A 59 14.90 -5.30 -0.12
N THR A 60 13.61 -5.01 -0.33
CA THR A 60 12.87 -5.43 -1.53
C THR A 60 13.07 -4.49 -2.71
N LEU A 61 13.68 -3.32 -2.46
CA LEU A 61 14.04 -2.34 -3.49
C LEU A 61 15.48 -2.59 -3.99
N PRO A 62 15.71 -2.52 -5.31
CA PRO A 62 17.04 -2.72 -5.86
C PRO A 62 17.94 -1.55 -5.46
N ILE A 63 19.03 -1.85 -4.76
CA ILE A 63 19.93 -0.84 -4.18
C ILE A 63 20.67 -0.07 -5.27
N LEU A 64 21.10 -0.75 -6.35
CA LEU A 64 21.95 -0.16 -7.38
C LEU A 64 21.26 0.98 -8.16
N PRO A 65 20.03 0.82 -8.68
CA PRO A 65 19.29 1.93 -9.29
C PRO A 65 19.01 3.08 -8.32
N GLY A 66 18.71 2.77 -7.05
CA GLY A 66 18.56 3.78 -6.00
C GLY A 66 19.84 4.58 -5.78
N LEU A 67 20.99 3.91 -5.73
CA LEU A 67 22.30 4.51 -5.52
C LEU A 67 22.72 5.38 -6.72
N ILE A 68 22.51 4.90 -7.94
CA ILE A 68 22.80 5.68 -9.16
C ILE A 68 21.96 6.94 -9.20
N ASN A 69 20.67 6.86 -8.84
CA ASN A 69 19.81 8.03 -8.71
C ASN A 69 20.34 9.04 -7.68
N THR A 70 20.87 8.56 -6.54
CA THR A 70 21.50 9.42 -5.55
C THR A 70 22.71 10.17 -6.12
N PHE A 71 23.59 9.49 -6.86
CA PHE A 71 24.72 10.14 -7.53
C PHE A 71 24.29 11.12 -8.62
N ILE A 72 23.25 10.80 -9.39
CA ILE A 72 22.69 11.70 -10.43
C ILE A 72 22.21 13.00 -9.79
N LEU A 73 21.49 12.93 -8.67
CA LEU A 73 21.00 14.12 -7.97
C LEU A 73 22.15 14.93 -7.37
N ILE A 74 23.09 14.31 -6.66
CA ILE A 74 24.26 15.01 -6.11
C ILE A 74 25.07 15.70 -7.21
N ALA A 75 25.31 15.03 -8.33
CA ALA A 75 25.99 15.63 -9.48
C ALA A 75 25.19 16.81 -10.05
N SER A 76 23.86 16.69 -10.11
CA SER A 76 22.98 17.78 -10.57
C SER A 76 23.09 19.02 -9.68
N SER A 77 23.16 18.87 -8.35
CA SER A 77 23.43 19.96 -7.42
C SER A 77 24.71 20.71 -7.75
N VAL A 78 25.81 20.00 -7.96
CA VAL A 78 27.10 20.61 -8.31
C VAL A 78 26.99 21.43 -9.61
N THR A 79 26.24 20.93 -10.60
CA THR A 79 26.04 21.67 -11.84
C THR A 79 25.25 22.96 -11.65
N VAL A 80 24.30 23.04 -10.71
CA VAL A 80 23.58 24.29 -10.41
C VAL A 80 24.52 25.34 -9.80
N VAL A 81 25.45 24.93 -8.93
CA VAL A 81 26.49 25.83 -8.40
C VAL A 81 27.35 26.38 -9.53
N PHE A 82 27.79 25.51 -10.46
CA PHE A 82 28.57 25.97 -11.62
C PHE A 82 27.77 26.86 -12.57
N ALA A 83 26.46 26.63 -12.72
CA ALA A 83 25.57 27.52 -13.47
C ALA A 83 25.53 28.92 -12.83
N TRP A 84 25.41 28.99 -11.51
CA TRP A 84 25.46 30.25 -10.77
C TRP A 84 26.83 30.95 -10.89
N VAL A 85 27.93 30.22 -10.73
CA VAL A 85 29.29 30.76 -10.92
C VAL A 85 29.47 31.30 -12.33
N ALA A 86 28.99 30.58 -13.36
CA ALA A 86 29.04 31.04 -14.74
C ALA A 86 28.29 32.36 -14.95
N LEU A 87 27.15 32.56 -14.27
CA LEU A 87 26.45 33.85 -14.31
C LEU A 87 27.27 34.97 -13.66
N LYS A 88 27.93 34.71 -12.53
CA LYS A 88 28.82 35.68 -11.87
C LYS A 88 30.06 36.03 -12.71
N LEU A 89 30.61 35.05 -13.42
CA LEU A 89 31.71 35.24 -14.38
C LEU A 89 31.27 35.80 -15.73
N ARG A 90 29.96 36.07 -15.90
CA ARG A 90 29.35 36.59 -17.14
C ARG A 90 29.53 35.66 -18.35
N GLU A 91 29.53 34.35 -18.12
CA GLU A 91 29.66 33.32 -19.14
C GLU A 91 28.30 32.66 -19.45
N TRP A 92 27.46 33.35 -20.23
CA TRP A 92 26.09 32.89 -20.57
C TRP A 92 26.05 31.46 -21.14
N ARG A 93 26.97 31.12 -22.04
CA ARG A 93 26.99 29.80 -22.68
C ARG A 93 27.27 28.67 -21.68
N LYS A 94 28.16 28.89 -20.70
CA LYS A 94 28.43 27.90 -19.66
C LYS A 94 27.24 27.75 -18.72
N PHE A 95 26.58 28.85 -18.34
CA PHE A 95 25.32 28.81 -17.61
C PHE A 95 24.29 27.91 -18.32
N GLN A 96 24.08 28.09 -19.62
CA GLN A 96 23.12 27.27 -20.38
C GLN A 96 23.49 25.78 -20.37
N ILE A 97 24.77 25.46 -20.57
CA ILE A 97 25.25 24.06 -20.56
C ILE A 97 24.98 23.42 -19.20
N TYR A 98 25.39 24.06 -18.11
CA TYR A 98 25.21 23.50 -16.77
C TYR A 98 23.73 23.34 -16.41
N MET A 99 22.88 24.30 -16.74
CA MET A 99 21.43 24.20 -16.51
C MET A 99 20.77 23.08 -17.33
N TRP A 100 21.18 22.89 -18.60
CA TRP A 100 20.71 21.76 -19.40
C TRP A 100 21.13 20.42 -18.80
N ILE A 101 22.35 20.32 -18.27
CA ILE A 101 22.81 19.12 -17.56
C ILE A 101 21.93 18.87 -16.33
N THR A 102 21.66 19.88 -15.50
CA THR A 102 20.79 19.74 -14.32
C THR A 102 19.40 19.23 -14.69
N VAL A 103 18.76 19.85 -15.69
CA VAL A 103 17.42 19.45 -16.15
C VAL A 103 17.44 18.03 -16.74
N GLY A 104 18.51 17.67 -17.46
CA GLY A 104 18.72 16.31 -17.97
C GLY A 104 18.87 15.27 -16.86
N CYS A 105 19.62 15.58 -15.79
CA CYS A 105 19.74 14.74 -14.61
C CYS A 105 18.39 14.54 -13.91
N ALA A 106 17.59 15.59 -13.78
CA ALA A 106 16.24 15.52 -13.21
C ALA A 106 15.32 14.61 -14.03
N ALA A 107 15.34 14.76 -15.36
CA ALA A 107 14.57 13.90 -16.26
C ALA A 107 15.01 12.44 -16.16
N LEU A 108 16.32 12.17 -16.13
CA LEU A 108 16.86 10.82 -15.98
C LEU A 108 16.42 10.19 -14.65
N PHE A 109 16.51 10.93 -13.54
CA PHE A 109 16.03 10.50 -12.24
C PHE A 109 14.55 10.10 -12.29
N MET A 110 13.69 10.96 -12.87
CA MET A 110 12.26 10.70 -12.99
C MET A 110 11.94 9.48 -13.86
N VAL A 111 12.69 9.26 -14.96
CA VAL A 111 12.52 8.07 -15.80
C VAL A 111 12.90 6.80 -15.05
N LEU A 112 14.06 6.78 -14.38
CA LEU A 112 14.50 5.63 -13.59
C LEU A 112 13.50 5.29 -12.48
N LYS A 113 12.94 6.31 -11.81
CA LYS A 113 11.90 6.12 -10.79
C LYS A 113 10.57 5.66 -11.37
N GLY A 114 10.16 6.18 -12.52
CA GLY A 114 8.97 5.73 -13.22
C GLY A 114 9.02 4.25 -13.57
N ILE A 115 10.18 3.77 -14.04
CA ILE A 115 10.39 2.34 -14.34
C ILE A 115 10.33 1.51 -13.05
N GLU A 116 11.03 1.93 -11.99
CA GLU A 116 11.02 1.23 -10.70
C GLU A 116 9.61 1.09 -10.12
N TYR A 117 8.81 2.17 -10.19
CA TYR A 117 7.41 2.15 -9.77
C TYR A 117 6.56 1.16 -10.57
N ASN A 118 6.69 1.17 -11.90
CA ASN A 118 5.90 0.31 -12.77
C ASN A 118 6.12 -1.18 -12.43
N VAL A 119 7.37 -1.59 -12.21
CA VAL A 119 7.70 -2.97 -11.81
C VAL A 119 7.03 -3.36 -10.50
N LYS A 120 6.89 -2.44 -9.54
CA LYS A 120 6.31 -2.73 -8.22
C LYS A 120 4.78 -2.82 -8.22
N PHE A 121 4.08 -2.07 -9.08
CA PHE A 121 2.61 -2.09 -9.10
C PHE A 121 2.00 -3.46 -9.48
N HIS A 122 2.77 -4.35 -10.10
CA HIS A 122 2.33 -5.69 -10.53
C HIS A 122 2.70 -6.82 -9.55
N HIS A 123 3.39 -6.51 -8.46
CA HIS A 123 3.78 -7.49 -7.45
C HIS A 123 2.75 -7.65 -6.33
N GLN A 124 2.70 -8.84 -5.78
CA GLN A 124 1.90 -9.22 -4.63
C GLN A 124 2.67 -10.17 -3.72
N ALA A 125 2.28 -10.20 -2.45
CA ALA A 125 2.78 -11.13 -1.47
C ALA A 125 1.66 -11.66 -0.59
N VAL A 126 1.80 -12.91 -0.16
CA VAL A 126 0.93 -13.52 0.83
C VAL A 126 1.75 -14.08 1.97
N ARG A 127 1.15 -14.02 3.15
CA ARG A 127 1.59 -14.73 4.34
C ARG A 127 0.59 -15.84 4.65
N LEU A 128 1.09 -17.05 4.80
CA LEU A 128 0.28 -18.21 5.17
C LEU A 128 0.05 -18.27 6.69
N HIS A 129 -0.86 -19.14 7.11
CA HIS A 129 -1.13 -19.38 8.53
C HIS A 129 0.09 -19.92 9.31
N ASP A 130 0.99 -20.63 8.64
CA ASP A 130 2.26 -21.12 9.19
C ASP A 130 3.39 -20.06 9.21
N TYR A 131 3.08 -18.80 8.85
CA TYR A 131 4.00 -17.66 8.75
C TYR A 131 5.00 -17.68 7.58
N SER A 132 4.96 -18.69 6.71
CA SER A 132 5.71 -18.63 5.45
C SER A 132 5.15 -17.53 4.55
N VAL A 133 6.03 -16.93 3.75
CA VAL A 133 5.70 -15.81 2.85
C VAL A 133 6.10 -16.17 1.43
N VAL A 134 5.19 -15.87 0.50
CA VAL A 134 5.41 -16.03 -0.94
C VAL A 134 5.22 -14.69 -1.62
N GLU A 135 6.16 -14.31 -2.48
CA GLU A 135 6.09 -13.11 -3.32
C GLU A 135 6.09 -13.51 -4.81
N GLY A 136 5.36 -12.74 -5.63
CA GLY A 136 5.30 -12.94 -7.07
C GLY A 136 4.40 -11.92 -7.75
N HIS A 137 3.97 -12.23 -8.97
CA HIS A 137 3.18 -11.33 -9.82
C HIS A 137 1.70 -11.65 -9.82
N LEU A 138 0.91 -10.59 -10.03
CA LEU A 138 -0.52 -10.67 -10.27
C LEU A 138 -0.81 -11.23 -11.67
N GLY A 139 -1.67 -12.24 -11.71
CA GLY A 139 -2.25 -12.76 -12.94
C GLY A 139 -3.55 -12.04 -13.32
N TYR A 140 -3.86 -12.08 -14.61
CA TYR A 140 -5.18 -11.76 -15.14
C TYR A 140 -5.76 -12.99 -15.82
N GLU A 141 -7.06 -13.18 -15.67
CA GLU A 141 -7.73 -14.37 -16.18
C GLU A 141 -7.63 -14.41 -17.70
N LEU A 142 -7.20 -15.55 -18.23
CA LEU A 142 -7.04 -15.79 -19.66
C LEU A 142 -8.14 -16.73 -20.14
N LYS A 143 -8.58 -16.53 -21.38
CA LYS A 143 -9.48 -17.45 -22.07
C LYS A 143 -8.82 -18.82 -22.21
N GLU A 144 -9.64 -19.85 -22.17
CA GLU A 144 -9.18 -21.23 -22.34
C GLU A 144 -8.41 -21.40 -23.66
N GLY A 145 -7.21 -22.00 -23.58
CA GLY A 145 -6.32 -22.20 -24.73
C GLY A 145 -5.41 -21.02 -25.09
N ALA A 146 -5.47 -19.90 -24.37
CA ALA A 146 -4.56 -18.78 -24.57
C ALA A 146 -3.11 -19.09 -24.15
N ASP A 147 -2.14 -18.46 -24.81
CA ASP A 147 -0.74 -18.52 -24.41
C ASP A 147 -0.54 -17.73 -23.10
N LYS A 148 -0.19 -18.45 -22.03
CA LYS A 148 0.05 -17.88 -20.71
C LYS A 148 1.31 -17.02 -20.63
N HIS A 149 2.27 -17.22 -21.54
CA HIS A 149 3.56 -16.53 -21.53
C HIS A 149 3.51 -15.24 -22.37
N HIS A 150 2.77 -15.24 -23.48
CA HIS A 150 2.58 -14.07 -24.36
C HIS A 150 1.09 -13.81 -24.66
N PRO A 151 0.28 -13.54 -23.63
CA PRO A 151 -1.14 -13.30 -23.82
C PRO A 151 -1.38 -12.06 -24.68
N LYS A 152 -2.15 -12.22 -25.76
CA LYS A 152 -2.60 -11.10 -26.59
C LYS A 152 -3.66 -10.29 -25.85
N PRO A 153 -3.87 -9.01 -26.21
CA PRO A 153 -4.91 -8.18 -25.57
C PRO A 153 -6.32 -8.80 -25.58
N ASP A 154 -6.62 -9.66 -26.55
CA ASP A 154 -7.91 -10.34 -26.70
C ASP A 154 -8.00 -11.68 -25.97
N ASP A 155 -6.89 -12.17 -25.44
CA ASP A 155 -6.82 -13.42 -24.68
C ASP A 155 -7.32 -13.24 -23.24
N TYR A 156 -7.34 -12.00 -22.73
CA TYR A 156 -7.82 -11.72 -21.37
C TYR A 156 -9.34 -11.78 -21.27
N VAL A 157 -9.83 -12.41 -20.20
CA VAL A 157 -11.22 -12.29 -19.77
C VAL A 157 -11.43 -10.87 -19.26
N LYS A 158 -12.43 -10.19 -19.82
CA LYS A 158 -12.78 -8.83 -19.47
C LYS A 158 -14.04 -8.85 -18.63
N ASP A 159 -14.08 -7.99 -17.61
CA ASP A 159 -15.27 -7.66 -16.86
C ASP A 159 -16.27 -6.91 -17.76
N ARG A 160 -17.45 -6.65 -17.23
CA ARG A 160 -18.52 -5.88 -17.88
C ARG A 160 -18.10 -4.47 -18.34
N ASN A 161 -17.05 -3.89 -17.75
CA ASN A 161 -16.53 -2.56 -18.08
C ASN A 161 -15.42 -2.63 -19.14
N GLY A 162 -15.13 -3.81 -19.69
CA GLY A 162 -14.06 -4.04 -20.64
C GLY A 162 -12.66 -4.10 -20.02
N LYS A 163 -12.55 -4.15 -18.69
CA LYS A 163 -11.29 -4.23 -17.95
C LYS A 163 -10.94 -5.69 -17.66
N LYS A 164 -9.64 -6.03 -17.66
CA LYS A 164 -9.18 -7.39 -17.36
C LYS A 164 -9.57 -7.83 -15.95
N ILE A 165 -10.10 -9.04 -15.80
CA ILE A 165 -10.40 -9.65 -14.52
C ILE A 165 -9.10 -10.17 -13.89
N GLU A 166 -8.88 -9.82 -12.62
CA GLU A 166 -7.75 -10.32 -11.85
C GLU A 166 -8.06 -11.75 -11.38
N GLU A 167 -7.10 -12.68 -11.46
CA GLU A 167 -7.35 -14.09 -11.08
C GLU A 167 -7.62 -14.27 -9.59
N ASN A 168 -7.13 -13.35 -8.75
CA ASN A 168 -7.17 -13.46 -7.29
C ASN A 168 -8.42 -12.78 -6.67
N MET A 169 -9.50 -12.66 -7.43
CA MET A 169 -10.79 -12.15 -6.93
C MET A 169 -11.52 -13.24 -6.14
N ILE A 170 -12.26 -12.84 -5.12
CA ILE A 170 -13.08 -13.72 -4.29
C ILE A 170 -14.45 -13.86 -4.94
N ARG A 171 -14.84 -15.11 -5.18
CA ARG A 171 -16.08 -15.47 -5.86
C ARG A 171 -17.10 -15.96 -4.84
N VAL A 172 -18.25 -15.28 -4.77
CA VAL A 172 -19.35 -15.64 -3.86
C VAL A 172 -20.64 -15.79 -4.65
N LYS A 173 -21.29 -16.95 -4.53
CA LYS A 173 -22.66 -17.17 -4.98
C LYS A 173 -23.60 -16.73 -3.88
N ALA A 174 -24.10 -15.50 -3.96
CA ALA A 174 -24.98 -14.96 -2.93
C ALA A 174 -26.44 -15.33 -3.17
N ASP A 175 -27.11 -15.81 -2.12
CA ASP A 175 -28.55 -16.00 -2.06
C ASP A 175 -29.25 -14.75 -1.49
N LYS A 176 -28.64 -14.12 -0.47
CA LYS A 176 -29.18 -12.93 0.19
C LYS A 176 -28.11 -11.91 0.49
N LEU A 177 -28.51 -10.65 0.47
CA LEU A 177 -27.68 -9.49 0.74
C LEU A 177 -28.35 -8.64 1.81
N THR A 178 -27.74 -8.50 2.98
CA THR A 178 -28.24 -7.66 4.06
C THR A 178 -27.38 -6.41 4.20
N PHE A 179 -27.95 -5.25 3.91
CA PHE A 179 -27.27 -3.97 4.00
C PHE A 179 -27.57 -3.30 5.34
N ARG A 180 -26.55 -2.70 5.95
CA ARG A 180 -26.75 -1.72 7.00
C ARG A 180 -27.23 -0.41 6.39
N VAL A 181 -28.32 0.11 6.94
CA VAL A 181 -28.94 1.32 6.40
C VAL A 181 -28.11 2.56 6.74
N ASP A 182 -27.44 2.57 7.89
CA ASP A 182 -26.62 3.69 8.39
C ASP A 182 -25.21 3.75 7.80
N ARG A 183 -24.74 2.66 7.18
CA ARG A 183 -23.39 2.54 6.67
C ARG A 183 -23.37 1.58 5.48
N PHE A 184 -23.52 2.13 4.28
CA PHE A 184 -23.31 1.39 3.03
C PHE A 184 -22.43 2.18 2.06
N HIS A 185 -21.61 1.49 1.28
CA HIS A 185 -20.75 2.10 0.27
C HIS A 185 -21.41 2.05 -1.10
N THR A 186 -21.77 3.21 -1.66
CA THR A 186 -22.48 3.30 -2.95
C THR A 186 -21.79 2.52 -4.10
N PRO A 187 -20.46 2.63 -4.29
CA PRO A 187 -19.77 1.84 -5.32
C PRO A 187 -19.94 0.33 -5.21
N TRP A 188 -20.04 -0.23 -3.99
CA TRP A 188 -20.28 -1.68 -3.83
C TRP A 188 -21.71 -2.07 -4.18
N VAL A 189 -22.69 -1.23 -3.82
CA VAL A 189 -24.09 -1.46 -4.21
C VAL A 189 -24.22 -1.42 -5.73
N GLU A 190 -23.62 -0.42 -6.38
CA GLU A 190 -23.61 -0.31 -7.85
C GLU A 190 -22.88 -1.49 -8.50
N GLU A 191 -21.77 -1.94 -7.91
CA GLU A 191 -21.01 -3.07 -8.41
C GLU A 191 -21.81 -4.37 -8.34
N ILE A 192 -22.45 -4.64 -7.21
CA ILE A 192 -23.33 -5.80 -6.99
C ILE A 192 -24.53 -5.77 -7.97
N VAL A 193 -25.24 -4.64 -8.06
CA VAL A 193 -26.41 -4.51 -8.97
C VAL A 193 -26.00 -4.78 -10.41
N ALA A 194 -24.89 -4.20 -10.86
CA ALA A 194 -24.44 -4.41 -12.22
C ALA A 194 -23.92 -5.85 -12.48
N GLU A 195 -23.53 -6.63 -11.46
CA GLU A 195 -23.06 -8.02 -11.63
C GLU A 195 -24.28 -8.92 -11.81
N ALA A 196 -25.32 -8.66 -11.01
CA ALA A 196 -26.63 -9.29 -11.16
C ALA A 196 -27.27 -8.95 -12.52
N ASP A 197 -27.26 -7.68 -12.96
CA ASP A 197 -27.80 -7.28 -14.27
C ASP A 197 -27.07 -7.98 -15.43
N HIS A 198 -25.73 -8.10 -15.35
CA HIS A 198 -24.94 -8.83 -16.35
C HIS A 198 -25.28 -10.32 -16.39
N ALA A 199 -25.51 -10.93 -15.23
CA ALA A 199 -26.00 -12.30 -15.11
C ALA A 199 -27.51 -12.45 -15.39
N LYS A 200 -28.20 -11.35 -15.74
CA LYS A 200 -29.65 -11.29 -15.96
C LYS A 200 -30.48 -11.76 -14.75
N ALA A 201 -29.98 -11.50 -13.55
CA ALA A 201 -30.64 -11.77 -12.27
C ALA A 201 -31.15 -10.49 -11.61
N GLY A 202 -32.36 -10.51 -11.06
CA GLY A 202 -32.85 -9.44 -10.19
C GLY A 202 -32.32 -9.53 -8.76
N ILE A 203 -32.05 -8.38 -8.14
CA ILE A 203 -31.90 -8.28 -6.68
C ILE A 203 -33.07 -7.47 -6.15
N THR A 204 -33.90 -8.08 -5.33
CA THR A 204 -35.16 -7.47 -4.87
C THR A 204 -35.31 -7.54 -3.36
N LEU A 205 -35.98 -6.55 -2.79
CA LEU A 205 -36.23 -6.49 -1.35
C LEU A 205 -37.04 -7.71 -0.89
N ALA A 206 -36.52 -8.43 0.12
CA ALA A 206 -37.07 -9.71 0.54
C ALA A 206 -38.43 -9.58 1.24
N GLU A 207 -38.60 -8.53 2.04
CA GLU A 207 -39.80 -8.27 2.84
C GLU A 207 -40.21 -6.80 2.73
N GLU A 208 -41.49 -6.52 2.92
CA GLU A 208 -41.96 -5.13 3.00
C GLU A 208 -41.45 -4.46 4.27
N ILE A 209 -41.02 -3.21 4.16
CA ILE A 209 -40.54 -2.42 5.30
C ILE A 209 -41.66 -1.48 5.71
N LYS A 210 -42.21 -1.72 6.89
CA LYS A 210 -43.17 -0.84 7.55
C LYS A 210 -42.50 -0.09 8.69
N ALA A 211 -42.85 1.18 8.84
CA ALA A 211 -42.35 2.02 9.93
C ALA A 211 -43.42 3.01 10.39
N VAL A 212 -43.41 3.29 11.68
CA VAL A 212 -44.07 4.47 12.26
C VAL A 212 -43.14 5.67 12.04
N THR A 213 -43.58 6.59 11.18
CA THR A 213 -42.81 7.77 10.72
C THR A 213 -43.16 9.03 11.51
N GLU A 214 -44.34 9.07 12.12
CA GLU A 214 -44.86 10.19 12.92
C GLU A 214 -45.38 9.69 14.29
N VAL A 215 -45.22 10.50 15.32
CA VAL A 215 -45.66 10.17 16.69
C VAL A 215 -47.17 9.98 16.74
N GLY A 216 -47.63 8.83 17.24
CA GLY A 216 -49.05 8.46 17.25
C GLY A 216 -49.63 8.11 15.86
N GLY A 217 -48.79 8.07 14.83
CA GLY A 217 -49.15 7.64 13.48
C GLY A 217 -49.35 6.12 13.38
N LYS A 218 -49.97 5.67 12.28
CA LYS A 218 -50.05 4.25 11.94
C LYS A 218 -48.78 3.82 11.21
N GLU A 219 -48.50 2.52 11.19
CA GLU A 219 -47.42 1.97 10.37
C GLU A 219 -47.66 2.27 8.88
N GLU A 220 -46.67 2.90 8.24
CA GLU A 220 -46.66 3.19 6.82
C GLU A 220 -45.66 2.30 6.08
N THR A 221 -45.97 1.91 4.85
CA THR A 221 -45.05 1.15 4.00
C THR A 221 -43.97 2.06 3.43
N VAL A 222 -42.75 1.95 3.94
CA VAL A 222 -41.57 2.71 3.48
C VAL A 222 -41.02 2.14 2.17
N ALA A 223 -40.99 0.82 2.05
CA ALA A 223 -40.57 0.09 0.85
C ALA A 223 -41.37 -1.20 0.70
N LYS A 224 -41.76 -1.54 -0.53
CA LYS A 224 -42.53 -2.74 -0.85
C LYS A 224 -41.59 -3.92 -1.12
N ALA A 225 -42.04 -5.11 -0.72
CA ALA A 225 -41.38 -6.35 -1.14
C ALA A 225 -41.29 -6.41 -2.68
N GLY A 226 -40.17 -6.86 -3.22
CA GLY A 226 -39.93 -6.92 -4.66
C GLY A 226 -39.32 -5.66 -5.28
N GLU A 227 -39.17 -4.54 -4.54
CA GLU A 227 -38.46 -3.37 -5.06
C GLU A 227 -36.99 -3.69 -5.36
N LYS A 228 -36.48 -3.22 -6.51
CA LYS A 228 -35.10 -3.50 -6.94
C LYS A 228 -34.08 -2.79 -6.06
N LEU A 229 -32.98 -3.48 -5.75
CA LEU A 229 -31.84 -2.89 -5.06
C LEU A 229 -31.32 -1.67 -5.84
N SER A 230 -31.24 -0.53 -5.17
CA SER A 230 -30.61 0.67 -5.70
C SER A 230 -30.04 1.52 -4.56
N PRO A 231 -28.99 2.31 -4.81
CA PRO A 231 -28.49 3.27 -3.83
C PRO A 231 -29.58 4.24 -3.36
N ASP A 232 -30.49 4.64 -4.24
CA ASP A 232 -31.56 5.59 -3.89
C ASP A 232 -32.63 4.98 -2.98
N LEU A 233 -32.96 3.69 -3.16
CA LEU A 233 -33.83 2.97 -2.24
C LEU A 233 -33.20 2.89 -0.84
N LEU A 234 -31.91 2.54 -0.75
CA LEU A 234 -31.19 2.52 0.53
C LEU A 234 -31.15 3.90 1.18
N ARG A 235 -30.91 4.97 0.42
CA ARG A 235 -30.95 6.36 0.93
C ARG A 235 -32.33 6.76 1.42
N LYS A 236 -33.40 6.33 0.74
CA LYS A 236 -34.79 6.59 1.15
C LYS A 236 -35.05 5.96 2.52
N ILE A 237 -34.68 4.69 2.69
CA ILE A 237 -34.86 3.96 3.96
C ILE A 237 -33.97 4.58 5.05
N PHE A 238 -32.75 4.99 4.71
CA PHE A 238 -31.84 5.68 5.63
C PHE A 238 -32.41 6.97 6.19
N LYS A 239 -33.05 7.81 5.38
CA LYS A 239 -33.68 9.03 5.89
C LYS A 239 -34.76 8.76 6.93
N VAL A 240 -35.55 7.69 6.74
CA VAL A 240 -36.56 7.28 7.73
C VAL A 240 -35.90 6.77 9.02
N HIS A 241 -34.88 5.92 8.91
CA HIS A 241 -34.13 5.43 10.06
C HIS A 241 -33.42 6.56 10.83
N GLU A 242 -32.81 7.51 10.12
CA GLU A 242 -32.11 8.67 10.70
C GLU A 242 -33.09 9.56 11.48
N ALA A 243 -34.25 9.87 10.90
CA ALA A 243 -35.30 10.65 11.57
C ALA A 243 -35.80 9.93 12.83
N ALA A 244 -36.09 8.63 12.73
CA ALA A 244 -36.53 7.82 13.87
C ALA A 244 -35.47 7.78 14.98
N ARG A 245 -34.20 7.58 14.63
CA ARG A 245 -33.09 7.53 15.58
C ARG A 245 -32.86 8.88 16.27
N ALA A 246 -32.93 9.98 15.52
CA ALA A 246 -32.77 11.33 16.06
C ALA A 246 -33.90 11.65 17.06
N HIS A 247 -35.15 11.35 16.69
CA HIS A 247 -36.32 11.53 17.56
C HIS A 247 -36.21 10.68 18.83
N ASN A 248 -36.00 9.37 18.68
CA ASN A 248 -35.91 8.46 19.82
C ASN A 248 -34.72 8.80 20.75
N ALA A 249 -33.60 9.29 20.21
CA ALA A 249 -32.47 9.77 21.00
C ALA A 249 -32.81 11.03 21.80
N SER A 250 -33.53 11.99 21.21
CA SER A 250 -34.03 13.17 21.93
C SER A 250 -34.97 12.78 23.05
N LEU A 251 -35.95 11.92 22.76
CA LEU A 251 -36.94 11.42 23.72
C LEU A 251 -36.26 10.76 24.94
N ARG A 252 -35.31 9.86 24.70
CA ARG A 252 -34.53 9.21 25.77
C ARG A 252 -33.70 10.23 26.56
N THR A 253 -33.14 11.24 25.90
CA THR A 253 -32.34 12.29 26.56
C THR A 253 -33.20 13.16 27.46
N ASP A 254 -34.38 13.55 27.01
CA ASP A 254 -35.30 14.39 27.78
C ASP A 254 -35.88 13.62 28.98
N ALA A 255 -36.27 12.36 28.78
CA ALA A 255 -36.68 11.48 29.88
C ALA A 255 -35.55 11.29 30.92
N LEU A 256 -34.31 11.13 30.47
CA LEU A 256 -33.16 11.01 31.37
C LEU A 256 -32.90 12.32 32.12
N ARG A 257 -33.05 13.48 31.48
CA ARG A 257 -32.94 14.80 32.14
C ARG A 257 -33.99 14.95 33.23
N GLU A 258 -35.24 14.58 32.95
CA GLU A 258 -36.31 14.61 33.94
C GLU A 258 -36.02 13.67 35.12
N ALA A 259 -35.57 12.44 34.85
CA ALA A 259 -35.16 11.50 35.89
C ALA A 259 -34.05 12.08 36.78
N TRP A 260 -33.07 12.78 36.20
CA TRP A 260 -32.02 13.48 36.94
C TRP A 260 -32.56 14.64 37.79
N VAL A 261 -33.52 15.41 37.29
CA VAL A 261 -34.17 16.50 38.06
C VAL A 261 -34.89 15.94 39.28
N VAL A 262 -35.65 14.85 39.10
CA VAL A 262 -36.36 14.17 40.19
C VAL A 262 -35.37 13.60 41.22
N ALA A 263 -34.34 12.89 40.76
CA ALA A 263 -33.34 12.29 41.65
C ALA A 263 -32.55 13.34 42.46
N LYS A 264 -32.22 14.48 41.84
CA LYS A 264 -31.55 15.61 42.52
C LYS A 264 -32.42 16.24 43.59
N LYS A 265 -33.73 16.39 43.32
CA LYS A 265 -34.70 16.90 44.32
C LYS A 265 -34.85 15.94 45.50
N ALA A 266 -34.78 14.63 45.27
CA ALA A 266 -34.85 13.62 46.32
C ALA A 266 -33.57 13.51 47.18
N ASN A 267 -32.44 14.03 46.70
CA ASN A 267 -31.12 13.92 47.36
C ASN A 267 -30.45 15.30 47.57
N PRO A 268 -31.01 16.19 48.41
CA PRO A 268 -30.41 17.49 48.67
C PRO A 268 -29.03 17.35 49.34
N GLY A 269 -28.03 18.09 48.86
CA GLY A 269 -26.69 18.14 49.44
C GLY A 269 -25.75 16.97 49.10
N LYS A 270 -26.21 15.96 48.34
CA LYS A 270 -25.37 14.86 47.84
C LYS A 270 -24.82 15.17 46.43
N SER A 271 -23.65 14.62 46.12
CA SER A 271 -23.02 14.71 44.80
C SER A 271 -23.67 13.75 43.80
N ASN A 272 -23.69 14.11 42.51
CA ASN A 272 -24.41 13.34 41.47
C ASN A 272 -23.98 11.87 41.36
N TRP A 273 -22.71 11.54 41.63
CA TRP A 273 -22.19 10.17 41.54
C TRP A 273 -22.69 9.28 42.68
N GLU A 274 -23.16 9.85 43.81
CA GLU A 274 -23.63 9.09 44.97
C GLU A 274 -25.03 8.48 44.77
N TYR A 275 -25.78 8.97 43.78
CA TYR A 275 -27.15 8.49 43.49
C TYR A 275 -27.39 8.22 42.01
N SER A 276 -26.35 8.25 41.16
CA SER A 276 -26.48 8.00 39.72
C SER A 276 -27.07 6.63 39.39
N GLU A 277 -26.81 5.61 40.23
CA GLU A 277 -27.36 4.25 40.05
C GLU A 277 -28.89 4.20 40.22
N THR A 278 -29.47 5.21 40.87
CA THR A 278 -30.92 5.32 41.07
C THR A 278 -31.63 6.02 39.92
N VAL A 279 -30.89 6.63 38.98
CA VAL A 279 -31.44 7.37 37.83
C VAL A 279 -31.63 6.40 36.67
N ASN A 280 -32.87 6.02 36.40
CA ASN A 280 -33.25 5.17 35.28
C ASN A 280 -34.44 5.76 34.52
N ILE A 281 -34.53 5.47 33.22
CA ILE A 281 -35.68 5.81 32.39
C ILE A 281 -36.61 4.60 32.30
N ASP A 282 -37.93 4.84 32.29
CA ASP A 282 -38.92 3.81 32.01
C ASP A 282 -39.04 3.62 30.49
N ALA A 283 -38.44 2.56 29.97
CA ALA A 283 -38.46 2.26 28.55
C ALA A 283 -39.86 1.92 28.02
N GLU A 284 -40.76 1.37 28.85
CA GLU A 284 -42.12 1.00 28.43
C GLU A 284 -43.00 2.25 28.28
N ALA A 285 -42.82 3.24 29.15
CA ALA A 285 -43.54 4.51 29.08
C ALA A 285 -43.21 5.31 27.80
N LEU A 286 -42.01 5.12 27.23
CA LEU A 286 -41.56 5.83 26.03
C LEU A 286 -42.01 5.16 24.73
N LYS A 287 -42.35 3.87 24.74
CA LYS A 287 -42.70 3.11 23.52
C LYS A 287 -43.79 3.75 22.64
N PRO A 288 -44.88 4.33 23.17
CA PRO A 288 -45.92 4.94 22.34
C PRO A 288 -45.43 6.12 21.49
N ASP A 289 -44.42 6.83 21.96
CA ASP A 289 -43.86 8.01 21.31
C ASP A 289 -42.60 7.71 20.47
N MET A 290 -42.18 6.44 20.43
CA MET A 290 -41.02 6.01 19.67
C MET A 290 -41.37 5.73 18.21
N LEU A 291 -40.50 6.19 17.31
CA LEU A 291 -40.54 5.90 15.89
C LEU A 291 -39.81 4.59 15.58
N THR A 292 -40.15 3.94 14.47
CA THR A 292 -39.54 2.65 14.10
C THR A 292 -38.13 2.85 13.52
N GLU A 293 -37.13 2.32 14.21
CA GLU A 293 -35.74 2.30 13.72
C GLU A 293 -35.52 1.09 12.79
N ILE A 294 -35.10 1.32 11.54
CA ILE A 294 -34.77 0.26 10.56
C ILE A 294 -33.23 0.13 10.41
N PRO A 295 -32.53 -0.71 11.20
CA PRO A 295 -31.07 -0.75 11.21
C PRO A 295 -30.47 -1.47 9.99
N SER A 296 -31.19 -2.43 9.42
CA SER A 296 -30.71 -3.27 8.31
C SER A 296 -31.85 -3.69 7.40
N VAL A 297 -31.53 -3.97 6.14
CA VAL A 297 -32.48 -4.39 5.12
C VAL A 297 -31.94 -5.55 4.30
N THR A 298 -32.78 -6.56 4.05
CA THR A 298 -32.38 -7.79 3.36
C THR A 298 -32.99 -7.84 1.97
N PHE A 299 -32.14 -8.15 0.99
CA PHE A 299 -32.50 -8.36 -0.40
C PHE A 299 -32.26 -9.82 -0.76
N ALA A 300 -33.19 -10.40 -1.53
CA ALA A 300 -33.04 -11.71 -2.13
C ALA A 300 -32.43 -11.58 -3.53
N VAL A 301 -31.48 -12.44 -3.84
CA VAL A 301 -30.91 -12.59 -5.19
C VAL A 301 -31.74 -13.63 -5.94
N GLU A 302 -32.21 -13.28 -7.13
CA GLU A 302 -32.96 -14.20 -7.98
C GLU A 302 -32.09 -15.38 -8.40
N LYS A 303 -32.63 -16.60 -8.29
CA LYS A 303 -31.92 -17.82 -8.67
C LYS A 303 -31.96 -17.98 -10.19
N VAL A 304 -30.83 -17.74 -10.83
CA VAL A 304 -30.60 -17.91 -12.27
C VAL A 304 -29.67 -19.12 -12.50
N ASP A 305 -29.76 -19.76 -13.66
CA ASP A 305 -28.85 -20.84 -14.08
C ASP A 305 -28.02 -20.38 -15.30
N PRO A 306 -26.68 -20.21 -15.19
CA PRO A 306 -25.87 -20.42 -13.98
C PRO A 306 -26.08 -19.34 -12.90
N PRO A 307 -25.82 -19.66 -11.62
CA PRO A 307 -25.98 -18.72 -10.50
C PRO A 307 -25.05 -17.52 -10.62
N VAL A 308 -25.50 -16.37 -10.13
CA VAL A 308 -24.72 -15.12 -10.13
C VAL A 308 -23.47 -15.31 -9.26
N GLN A 309 -22.31 -15.11 -9.86
CA GLN A 309 -21.03 -15.05 -9.15
C GLN A 309 -20.67 -13.59 -8.90
N PHE A 310 -20.64 -13.19 -7.63
CA PHE A 310 -20.19 -11.86 -7.25
C PHE A 310 -18.68 -11.85 -7.02
N LEU A 311 -17.98 -10.87 -7.60
CA LEU A 311 -16.52 -10.78 -7.57
C LEU A 311 -16.08 -9.67 -6.61
N PHE A 312 -15.41 -10.04 -5.54
CA PHE A 312 -14.89 -9.09 -4.55
C PHE A 312 -13.37 -9.10 -4.49
N LYS A 313 -12.78 -7.93 -4.24
CA LYS A 313 -11.34 -7.85 -3.96
C LYS A 313 -11.06 -8.40 -2.56
N PRO A 314 -9.94 -9.13 -2.35
CA PRO A 314 -9.53 -9.63 -1.04
C PRO A 314 -9.52 -8.65 0.14
N ARG A 315 -9.32 -7.35 -0.08
CA ARG A 315 -9.33 -6.32 1.00
C ARG A 315 -10.73 -5.85 1.40
N ASP A 316 -11.72 -6.08 0.54
CA ASP A 316 -13.04 -5.45 0.60
C ASP A 316 -14.06 -6.37 1.28
N ILE A 317 -13.76 -7.68 1.36
CA ILE A 317 -14.60 -8.73 1.95
C ILE A 317 -13.85 -9.48 3.05
N ARG A 318 -14.57 -9.81 4.13
CA ARG A 318 -14.21 -10.77 5.15
C ARG A 318 -14.95 -12.06 4.87
N GLU A 319 -14.20 -13.12 4.70
CA GLU A 319 -14.66 -14.38 4.16
C GLU A 319 -15.27 -15.27 5.24
N GLY A 320 -16.33 -15.98 4.88
CA GLY A 320 -16.90 -17.06 5.67
C GLY A 320 -17.60 -18.07 4.77
N ALA A 321 -17.66 -19.33 5.21
CA ALA A 321 -18.14 -20.44 4.39
C ALA A 321 -19.57 -20.25 3.87
N THR A 322 -20.46 -19.71 4.72
CA THR A 322 -21.88 -19.47 4.41
C THR A 322 -22.24 -17.99 4.43
N THR A 323 -21.41 -17.18 5.07
CA THR A 323 -21.71 -15.78 5.35
C THR A 323 -20.42 -14.98 5.31
N SER A 324 -20.32 -14.10 4.32
CA SER A 324 -19.22 -13.16 4.17
C SER A 324 -19.68 -11.74 4.49
N THR A 325 -18.77 -10.86 4.90
CA THR A 325 -19.10 -9.47 5.25
C THR A 325 -18.19 -8.47 4.56
N LEU A 326 -18.74 -7.43 3.95
CA LEU A 326 -17.97 -6.32 3.38
C LEU A 326 -17.53 -5.34 4.47
N ARG A 327 -16.58 -4.42 4.19
CA ARG A 327 -16.08 -3.50 5.23
C ARG A 327 -17.08 -2.44 5.72
N ASP A 328 -18.21 -2.27 5.02
CA ASP A 328 -19.34 -1.44 5.45
C ASP A 328 -20.33 -2.24 6.32
N ASN A 329 -20.04 -3.52 6.54
CA ASN A 329 -20.87 -4.53 7.21
C ASN A 329 -22.08 -4.98 6.41
N THR A 330 -22.07 -4.79 5.08
CA THR A 330 -22.98 -5.55 4.22
C THR A 330 -22.70 -7.04 4.38
N VAL A 331 -23.74 -7.81 4.71
CA VAL A 331 -23.65 -9.26 4.90
C VAL A 331 -24.11 -9.94 3.62
N ILE A 332 -23.29 -10.88 3.15
CA ILE A 332 -23.53 -11.68 1.96
C ILE A 332 -23.72 -13.12 2.42
N GLU A 333 -24.94 -13.62 2.33
CA GLU A 333 -25.26 -15.02 2.64
C GLU A 333 -25.23 -15.83 1.35
N GLY A 334 -24.47 -16.93 1.34
CA GLY A 334 -24.30 -17.76 0.16
C GLY A 334 -23.08 -18.67 0.22
N GLU A 335 -22.82 -19.36 -0.88
CA GLU A 335 -21.70 -20.29 -1.02
C GLU A 335 -20.47 -19.57 -1.58
N MET A 336 -19.34 -19.68 -0.87
CA MET A 336 -18.04 -19.24 -1.37
C MET A 336 -17.46 -20.30 -2.30
N GLU A 337 -17.11 -19.91 -3.53
CA GLU A 337 -16.40 -20.79 -4.44
C GLU A 337 -14.90 -20.84 -4.12
N ALA A 338 -14.25 -21.93 -4.54
CA ALA A 338 -12.80 -22.05 -4.48
C ALA A 338 -12.14 -20.88 -5.22
N SER A 339 -11.57 -19.95 -4.45
CA SER A 339 -10.96 -18.71 -4.93
C SER A 339 -9.47 -18.71 -4.55
N PRO A 340 -8.65 -19.64 -5.07
CA PRO A 340 -7.23 -19.73 -4.71
C PRO A 340 -6.49 -18.47 -5.15
N MET A 341 -5.43 -18.12 -4.43
CA MET A 341 -4.50 -17.09 -4.90
C MET A 341 -3.46 -17.71 -5.81
N VAL A 342 -3.47 -17.28 -7.07
CA VAL A 342 -2.51 -17.65 -8.09
C VAL A 342 -1.39 -16.60 -8.14
N PHE A 343 -0.17 -17.09 -8.04
CA PHE A 343 1.06 -16.34 -8.23
C PHE A 343 1.66 -16.72 -9.57
N HIS A 344 1.92 -15.71 -10.39
CA HIS A 344 2.71 -15.86 -11.61
C HIS A 344 4.13 -15.46 -11.31
N ASN A 345 5.10 -16.14 -11.91
CA ASN A 345 6.51 -15.82 -11.75
C ASN A 345 6.91 -15.65 -10.27
N THR A 346 6.63 -16.67 -9.45
CA THR A 346 6.98 -16.64 -8.02
C THR A 346 8.47 -16.42 -7.86
N ASP A 347 8.86 -15.34 -7.19
CA ASP A 347 10.24 -14.83 -7.20
C ASP A 347 10.82 -14.60 -5.80
N ALA A 348 10.03 -14.82 -4.75
CA ALA A 348 10.57 -15.05 -3.41
C ALA A 348 9.75 -16.06 -2.61
N ILE A 349 10.47 -16.88 -1.84
CA ILE A 349 9.93 -17.74 -0.78
C ILE A 349 10.70 -17.43 0.49
N ASP A 350 10.00 -17.12 1.56
CA ASP A 350 10.59 -16.63 2.80
C ASP A 350 10.02 -17.37 4.02
N PHE A 351 10.91 -18.09 4.72
CA PHE A 351 10.62 -18.82 5.94
C PHE A 351 11.14 -18.12 7.20
N GLN A 352 11.76 -16.93 7.09
CA GLN A 352 12.39 -16.25 8.23
C GLN A 352 11.41 -16.06 9.41
N TRP A 353 10.17 -15.67 9.13
CA TRP A 353 9.14 -15.46 10.15
C TRP A 353 8.63 -16.76 10.76
N LEU A 354 8.51 -17.81 9.94
CA LEU A 354 8.17 -19.15 10.42
C LEU A 354 9.23 -19.62 11.40
N VAL A 355 10.51 -19.48 11.06
CA VAL A 355 11.64 -19.84 11.92
C VAL A 355 11.66 -19.02 13.20
N LEU A 356 11.55 -17.69 13.12
CA LEU A 356 11.51 -16.84 14.32
C LEU A 356 10.39 -17.27 15.29
N LYS A 357 9.21 -17.61 14.75
CA LYS A 357 8.08 -18.11 15.57
C LYS A 357 8.24 -19.54 16.06
N ALA A 358 9.02 -20.37 15.37
CA ALA A 358 9.39 -21.69 15.83
C ALA A 358 10.39 -21.59 16.98
N GLU A 359 11.44 -20.77 16.84
CA GLU A 359 12.47 -20.52 17.85
C GLU A 359 11.90 -19.91 19.13
N GLU A 360 10.99 -18.92 19.02
CA GLU A 360 10.24 -18.37 20.18
C GLU A 360 9.49 -19.46 20.97
N LYS A 361 9.08 -20.55 20.29
CA LYS A 361 8.39 -21.70 20.88
C LYS A 361 9.33 -22.85 21.25
N GLY A 362 10.64 -22.68 21.09
CA GLY A 362 11.65 -23.73 21.33
C GLY A 362 11.60 -24.89 20.33
N MET A 363 11.06 -24.67 19.13
CA MET A 363 11.02 -25.65 18.04
C MET A 363 12.22 -25.47 17.11
N ASP A 364 12.78 -26.58 16.65
CA ASP A 364 13.86 -26.60 15.68
C ASP A 364 13.44 -25.98 14.32
N PRO A 365 14.23 -25.04 13.75
CA PRO A 365 13.93 -24.36 12.50
C PRO A 365 13.68 -25.30 11.31
N ASP A 366 14.53 -26.31 11.13
CA ASP A 366 14.45 -27.23 9.99
C ASP A 366 13.18 -28.09 10.07
N THR A 367 12.85 -28.53 11.29
CA THR A 367 11.61 -29.24 11.58
C THR A 367 10.38 -28.39 11.29
N ALA A 368 10.42 -27.09 11.64
CA ALA A 368 9.32 -26.18 11.37
C ALA A 368 9.12 -25.96 9.86
N ILE A 369 10.21 -25.73 9.11
CA ILE A 369 10.16 -25.53 7.65
C ILE A 369 9.67 -26.80 6.95
N ALA A 370 10.19 -27.98 7.33
CA ALA A 370 9.75 -29.26 6.76
C ALA A 370 8.25 -29.51 6.96
N ASN A 371 7.68 -28.99 8.06
CA ASN A 371 6.26 -29.09 8.37
C ASN A 371 5.38 -28.00 7.74
N SER A 372 5.97 -27.00 7.10
CA SER A 372 5.24 -25.92 6.43
C SER A 372 4.32 -26.43 5.31
N TRP A 373 3.28 -25.66 5.01
CA TRP A 373 2.32 -25.98 3.95
C TRP A 373 3.01 -26.04 2.59
N LEU A 374 3.91 -25.09 2.31
CA LEU A 374 4.65 -25.01 1.05
C LEU A 374 5.50 -26.26 0.80
N MET A 375 6.22 -26.75 1.81
CA MET A 375 7.06 -27.95 1.70
C MET A 375 6.23 -29.22 1.50
N LYS A 376 5.02 -29.29 2.07
CA LYS A 376 4.13 -30.45 1.92
C LYS A 376 3.44 -30.50 0.55
N ASN A 377 3.09 -29.33 0.00
CA ASN A 377 2.20 -29.25 -1.16
C ASN A 377 2.89 -28.88 -2.48
N SER A 378 4.14 -28.41 -2.47
CA SER A 378 4.88 -28.07 -3.68
C SER A 378 6.16 -28.89 -3.86
N ALA A 379 6.20 -29.68 -4.94
CA ALA A 379 7.42 -30.38 -5.35
C ALA A 379 8.52 -29.39 -5.76
N PHE A 380 8.15 -28.30 -6.42
CA PHE A 380 9.08 -27.24 -6.82
C PHE A 380 9.74 -26.60 -5.59
N VAL A 381 8.96 -26.23 -4.57
CA VAL A 381 9.52 -25.58 -3.38
C VAL A 381 10.51 -26.51 -2.67
N ARG A 382 10.21 -27.82 -2.59
CA ARG A 382 11.15 -28.81 -2.05
C ARG A 382 12.45 -28.91 -2.84
N GLU A 383 12.37 -28.90 -4.17
CA GLU A 383 13.54 -28.95 -5.05
C GLU A 383 14.44 -27.72 -4.84
N VAL A 384 13.87 -26.52 -4.87
CA VAL A 384 14.63 -25.28 -4.69
C VAL A 384 15.16 -25.15 -3.26
N TRP A 385 14.39 -25.55 -2.25
CA TRP A 385 14.83 -25.55 -0.86
C TRP A 385 16.02 -26.48 -0.63
N ALA A 386 15.99 -27.69 -1.18
CA ALA A 386 17.12 -28.62 -1.10
C ALA A 386 18.39 -28.05 -1.75
N TRP A 387 18.25 -27.40 -2.90
CA TRP A 387 19.37 -26.69 -3.54
C TRP A 387 19.87 -25.52 -2.69
N HIS A 388 18.95 -24.76 -2.08
CA HIS A 388 19.29 -23.61 -1.23
C HIS A 388 20.11 -24.03 0.00
N LEU A 389 19.76 -25.15 0.63
CA LEU A 389 20.55 -25.73 1.73
C LEU A 389 21.97 -26.08 1.28
N ALA A 390 22.14 -26.78 0.15
CA ALA A 390 23.47 -27.13 -0.38
C ALA A 390 24.29 -25.88 -0.73
N ARG A 391 23.64 -24.87 -1.33
CA ARG A 391 24.24 -23.56 -1.61
C ARG A 391 24.68 -22.82 -0.34
N ASN A 392 23.92 -22.92 0.74
CA ASN A 392 24.27 -22.26 2.00
C ASN A 392 25.52 -22.90 2.62
N GLU A 393 25.69 -24.22 2.52
CA GLU A 393 26.94 -24.87 2.92
C GLU A 393 28.15 -24.37 2.12
N GLU A 394 28.00 -24.21 0.80
CA GLU A 394 29.04 -23.63 -0.06
C GLU A 394 29.36 -22.18 0.33
N LYS A 395 28.33 -21.34 0.52
CA LYS A 395 28.52 -19.95 0.95
C LYS A 395 29.18 -19.84 2.31
N GLN A 396 28.83 -20.70 3.27
CA GLN A 396 29.47 -20.69 4.58
C GLN A 396 30.95 -21.10 4.49
N LYS A 397 31.30 -22.05 3.61
CA LYS A 397 32.70 -22.39 3.32
C LYS A 397 33.45 -21.20 2.72
N ASP A 398 32.90 -20.52 1.71
CA ASP A 398 33.51 -19.31 1.13
C ASP A 398 33.71 -18.19 2.17
N LEU A 399 32.73 -18.00 3.07
CA LEU A 399 32.86 -17.05 4.18
C LEU A 399 33.99 -17.43 5.14
N ASN A 400 34.11 -18.71 5.48
CA ASN A 400 35.17 -19.22 6.34
C ASN A 400 36.54 -19.06 5.68
N ASP A 401 36.66 -19.34 4.38
CA ASP A 401 37.90 -19.18 3.63
C ASP A 401 38.32 -17.70 3.52
N LYS A 402 37.35 -16.80 3.37
CA LYS A 402 37.59 -15.37 3.20
C LYS A 402 37.85 -14.61 4.50
N TRP A 403 37.13 -14.97 5.57
CA TRP A 403 37.17 -14.22 6.84
C TRP A 403 37.84 -14.99 7.97
N GLY A 404 38.00 -16.31 7.86
CA GLY A 404 38.56 -17.16 8.91
C GLY A 404 37.64 -17.35 10.12
N PHE A 405 38.23 -17.87 11.20
CA PHE A 405 37.57 -18.17 12.46
C PHE A 405 37.99 -17.18 13.54
N LYS A 406 37.13 -16.94 14.54
CA LYS A 406 37.42 -16.03 15.66
C LYS A 406 38.64 -16.55 16.43
N GLU A 407 39.39 -15.64 17.03
CA GLU A 407 40.56 -15.99 17.85
C GLU A 407 40.17 -15.98 19.34
N ASP A 408 40.77 -16.85 20.14
CA ASP A 408 40.67 -16.84 21.60
C ASP A 408 41.55 -15.74 22.22
N GLU A 409 41.52 -15.60 23.55
CA GLU A 409 42.29 -14.58 24.29
C GLU A 409 43.83 -14.72 24.07
N ASP A 410 44.29 -15.90 23.68
CA ASP A 410 45.69 -16.23 23.40
C ASP A 410 46.06 -16.09 21.91
N GLY A 411 45.10 -15.71 21.06
CA GLY A 411 45.31 -15.50 19.62
C GLY A 411 45.21 -16.78 18.77
N ASN A 412 44.71 -17.90 19.31
CA ASN A 412 44.50 -19.12 18.55
C ASN A 412 43.10 -19.15 17.91
N PRO A 413 42.96 -19.65 16.67
CA PRO A 413 41.68 -19.75 16.00
C PRO A 413 40.76 -20.77 16.68
N THR A 414 39.55 -20.33 17.02
CA THR A 414 38.44 -21.13 17.56
C THR A 414 37.68 -21.86 16.45
N ALA A 415 36.72 -22.72 16.83
CA ALA A 415 35.80 -23.33 15.87
C ALA A 415 34.67 -22.38 15.39
N GLU A 416 34.55 -21.18 15.99
CA GLU A 416 33.50 -20.23 15.63
C GLU A 416 33.93 -19.37 14.43
N PRO A 417 33.17 -19.36 13.33
CA PRO A 417 33.49 -18.51 12.18
C PRO A 417 33.38 -17.02 12.53
N LYS A 418 34.26 -16.17 11.95
CA LYS A 418 34.18 -14.71 12.15
C LYS A 418 32.90 -14.12 11.56
N ARG A 419 32.37 -14.73 10.49
CA ARG A 419 31.12 -14.34 9.85
C ARG A 419 30.27 -15.57 9.52
N THR A 420 29.05 -15.60 10.04
CA THR A 420 28.03 -16.58 9.67
C THR A 420 27.08 -16.00 8.62
N LEU A 421 26.37 -16.88 7.93
CA LEU A 421 25.22 -16.49 7.13
C LEU A 421 24.20 -15.74 8.00
N THR A 422 23.62 -14.71 7.41
CA THR A 422 22.54 -13.94 8.02
C THR A 422 21.23 -14.72 7.99
N HIS A 423 20.28 -14.37 8.86
CA HIS A 423 18.95 -14.98 8.92
C HIS A 423 18.24 -14.98 7.55
N LYS A 424 18.39 -13.88 6.80
CA LYS A 424 17.88 -13.74 5.44
C LYS A 424 18.51 -14.72 4.46
N GLU A 425 19.84 -14.87 4.49
CA GLU A 425 20.55 -15.81 3.61
C GLU A 425 20.18 -17.26 3.91
N LEU A 426 19.93 -17.59 5.17
CA LEU A 426 19.53 -18.94 5.59
C LEU A 426 18.12 -19.29 5.13
N TYR A 427 17.14 -18.41 5.39
CA TYR A 427 15.72 -18.79 5.33
C TYR A 427 14.89 -18.11 4.24
N ARG A 428 15.50 -17.28 3.41
CA ARG A 428 14.82 -16.66 2.25
C ARG A 428 15.52 -17.05 0.95
N ILE A 429 14.71 -17.51 0.00
CA ILE A 429 15.09 -17.69 -1.39
C ILE A 429 14.55 -16.49 -2.16
N GLY A 430 15.44 -15.62 -2.65
CA GLY A 430 15.07 -14.47 -3.48
C GLY A 430 15.22 -14.74 -4.97
N TRP A 431 14.85 -13.76 -5.79
CA TRP A 431 14.91 -13.89 -7.24
C TRP A 431 16.33 -14.16 -7.77
N HIS A 432 17.38 -13.63 -7.11
CA HIS A 432 18.77 -13.94 -7.45
C HIS A 432 19.10 -15.41 -7.20
N ASP A 433 18.57 -16.00 -6.12
CA ASP A 433 18.77 -17.42 -5.82
C ASP A 433 17.98 -18.29 -6.81
N PHE A 434 16.76 -17.90 -7.18
CA PHE A 434 16.02 -18.54 -8.27
C PHE A 434 16.78 -18.47 -9.60
N ALA A 435 17.29 -17.29 -9.96
CA ALA A 435 18.06 -17.08 -11.17
C ALA A 435 19.28 -18.01 -11.23
N GLU A 436 20.07 -18.09 -10.16
CA GLU A 436 21.24 -18.96 -10.10
C GLU A 436 20.85 -20.45 -10.07
N TRP A 437 19.78 -20.81 -9.37
CA TRP A 437 19.24 -22.16 -9.39
C TRP A 437 18.80 -22.58 -10.81
N GLY A 438 18.12 -21.69 -11.52
CA GLY A 438 17.69 -21.90 -12.90
C GLY A 438 18.86 -22.05 -13.87
N GLU A 439 19.93 -21.27 -13.68
CA GLU A 439 21.18 -21.42 -14.45
C GLU A 439 21.83 -22.79 -14.18
N LYS A 440 22.10 -23.11 -12.91
CA LYS A 440 22.82 -24.35 -12.53
C LYS A 440 22.04 -25.63 -12.77
N THR A 441 20.72 -25.61 -12.55
CA THR A 441 19.89 -26.83 -12.51
C THR A 441 19.05 -27.00 -13.78
N LYS A 442 18.63 -25.91 -14.41
CA LYS A 442 17.71 -25.94 -15.56
C LYS A 442 18.35 -25.44 -16.87
N GLY A 443 19.61 -24.98 -16.84
CA GLY A 443 20.35 -24.52 -18.02
C GLY A 443 19.82 -23.21 -18.61
N VAL A 444 19.17 -22.37 -17.80
CA VAL A 444 18.52 -21.13 -18.24
C VAL A 444 19.48 -19.95 -18.06
N GLU A 445 20.47 -19.85 -18.96
CA GLU A 445 21.52 -18.83 -18.91
C GLU A 445 21.16 -17.55 -19.69
N LEU A 446 21.42 -16.39 -19.08
CA LEU A 446 21.28 -15.09 -19.74
C LEU A 446 22.65 -14.53 -20.16
N GLY A 447 22.79 -14.25 -21.45
CA GLY A 447 24.00 -13.64 -22.03
C GLY A 447 23.95 -12.11 -22.15
N GLY A 448 25.13 -11.48 -22.10
CA GLY A 448 25.37 -10.10 -22.53
C GLY A 448 24.45 -9.04 -21.92
N THR A 449 23.75 -8.29 -22.78
CA THR A 449 22.89 -7.17 -22.36
C THR A 449 21.66 -7.60 -21.55
N ALA A 450 21.22 -8.86 -21.66
CA ALA A 450 20.05 -9.34 -20.95
C ALA A 450 20.34 -9.49 -19.44
N LYS A 451 21.53 -10.00 -19.09
CA LYS A 451 21.99 -10.13 -17.71
C LYS A 451 22.18 -8.76 -17.03
N LEU A 452 22.78 -7.81 -17.74
CA LEU A 452 22.92 -6.42 -17.27
C LEU A 452 21.56 -5.74 -17.00
N LYS A 453 20.58 -5.97 -17.88
CA LYS A 453 19.22 -5.45 -17.67
C LYS A 453 18.54 -6.10 -16.46
N GLU A 454 18.76 -7.40 -16.24
CA GLU A 454 18.21 -8.11 -15.08
C GLU A 454 18.77 -7.55 -13.76
N GLU A 455 20.08 -7.34 -13.68
CA GLU A 455 20.72 -6.75 -12.50
C GLU A 455 20.22 -5.31 -12.20
N PHE A 456 19.82 -4.58 -13.24
CA PHE A 456 19.44 -3.18 -13.12
C PHE A 456 17.94 -2.95 -12.94
N PHE A 457 17.10 -3.70 -13.66
CA PHE A 457 15.64 -3.52 -13.66
C PHE A 457 14.90 -4.60 -12.86
N GLY A 458 15.59 -5.65 -12.42
CA GLY A 458 15.02 -6.79 -11.74
C GLY A 458 14.89 -8.03 -12.65
N PRO A 459 14.41 -9.14 -12.09
CA PRO A 459 14.35 -10.46 -12.74
C PRO A 459 13.71 -10.42 -14.14
N ASN A 460 14.34 -11.10 -15.09
CA ASN A 460 13.82 -11.22 -16.46
C ASN A 460 12.94 -12.47 -16.60
N TYR A 461 11.67 -12.33 -16.23
CA TYR A 461 10.71 -13.44 -16.25
C TYR A 461 10.48 -14.02 -17.65
N VAL A 462 10.49 -13.20 -18.70
CA VAL A 462 10.26 -13.65 -20.08
C VAL A 462 11.40 -14.56 -20.55
N ALA A 463 12.64 -14.20 -20.24
CA ALA A 463 13.80 -14.97 -20.68
C ALA A 463 14.03 -16.22 -19.81
N ARG A 464 13.63 -16.18 -18.53
CA ARG A 464 13.82 -17.30 -17.60
C ARG A 464 12.67 -18.31 -17.60
N GLY A 465 11.44 -17.83 -17.75
CA GLY A 465 10.21 -18.63 -17.82
C GLY A 465 9.91 -19.47 -16.57
N ASP A 466 8.91 -20.34 -16.69
CA ASP A 466 8.36 -21.15 -15.59
C ASP A 466 9.34 -22.14 -14.96
N LYS A 467 10.40 -22.49 -15.71
CA LYS A 467 11.46 -23.39 -15.21
C LYS A 467 12.24 -22.76 -14.07
N THR A 468 12.29 -21.42 -14.00
CA THR A 468 13.01 -20.67 -12.98
C THR A 468 12.05 -20.00 -11.99
N PHE A 469 10.96 -19.43 -12.49
CA PHE A 469 9.94 -18.75 -11.67
C PHE A 469 8.58 -19.41 -11.85
N PRO A 470 8.13 -20.26 -10.92
CA PRO A 470 6.95 -21.11 -11.15
C PRO A 470 5.66 -20.32 -10.95
N HIS A 471 4.57 -20.88 -11.49
CA HIS A 471 3.23 -20.54 -11.05
C HIS A 471 2.89 -21.32 -9.77
N LEU A 472 2.44 -20.63 -8.73
CA LEU A 472 2.00 -21.25 -7.49
C LEU A 472 0.54 -20.91 -7.22
N SER A 473 -0.28 -21.93 -6.97
CA SER A 473 -1.68 -21.77 -6.57
C SER A 473 -1.82 -22.14 -5.10
N ILE A 474 -2.22 -21.18 -4.28
CA ILE A 474 -2.39 -21.36 -2.84
C ILE A 474 -3.89 -21.30 -2.50
N PRO A 475 -4.46 -22.34 -1.85
CA PRO A 475 -5.83 -22.32 -1.38
C PRO A 475 -6.06 -21.16 -0.42
N ARG A 476 -7.27 -20.59 -0.47
CA ARG A 476 -7.57 -19.33 0.23
C ARG A 476 -7.55 -19.50 1.75
N GLU A 477 -7.99 -20.66 2.22
CA GLU A 477 -8.02 -21.07 3.61
C GLU A 477 -6.64 -21.11 4.29
N GLU A 478 -5.56 -21.21 3.51
CA GLU A 478 -4.18 -21.19 4.02
C GLU A 478 -3.63 -19.76 4.15
N ILE A 479 -4.32 -18.78 3.59
CA ILE A 479 -3.83 -17.40 3.47
C ILE A 479 -4.30 -16.60 4.67
N ARG A 480 -3.34 -16.25 5.52
CA ARG A 480 -3.60 -15.38 6.68
C ARG A 480 -3.68 -13.91 6.28
N HIS A 481 -2.83 -13.47 5.35
CA HIS A 481 -2.78 -12.09 4.89
C HIS A 481 -2.31 -12.00 3.44
N ALA A 482 -2.95 -11.13 2.66
CA ALA A 482 -2.60 -10.86 1.27
C ALA A 482 -2.38 -9.36 1.06
N ALA A 483 -1.28 -8.98 0.41
CA ALA A 483 -0.96 -7.59 0.12
C ALA A 483 -0.46 -7.43 -1.32
N LYS A 484 -1.01 -6.45 -2.03
CA LYS A 484 -0.42 -5.95 -3.27
C LYS A 484 0.59 -4.86 -2.95
N PHE A 485 1.62 -4.71 -3.77
CA PHE A 485 2.67 -3.69 -3.57
C PHE A 485 2.20 -2.32 -4.05
N THR A 486 1.05 -1.89 -3.53
CA THR A 486 0.37 -0.65 -3.89
C THR A 486 -0.02 0.13 -2.63
N PRO A 487 -0.15 1.47 -2.70
CA PRO A 487 -0.49 2.29 -1.53
C PRO A 487 -1.79 1.89 -0.84
N ALA A 488 -2.77 1.40 -1.60
CA ALA A 488 -4.09 1.08 -1.09
C ALA A 488 -4.16 -0.25 -0.33
N TRP A 489 -3.11 -1.07 -0.38
CA TRP A 489 -3.09 -2.44 0.16
C TRP A 489 -2.01 -2.66 1.21
N ASN A 490 -1.02 -1.78 1.29
CA ASN A 490 0.14 -2.03 2.15
C ASN A 490 0.71 -0.71 2.69
N THR A 491 0.82 -0.63 4.01
CA THR A 491 1.29 0.56 4.73
C THR A 491 2.73 0.94 4.37
N TYR A 492 3.63 -0.02 4.16
CA TYR A 492 5.00 0.25 3.70
C TYR A 492 4.99 0.94 2.34
N TYR A 493 4.26 0.36 1.38
CA TYR A 493 4.15 0.94 0.05
C TYR A 493 3.41 2.28 0.08
N ALA A 494 2.40 2.45 0.94
CA ALA A 494 1.69 3.71 1.12
C ALA A 494 2.66 4.85 1.50
N ILE A 495 3.47 4.65 2.53
CA ILE A 495 4.42 5.68 2.97
C ILE A 495 5.59 5.85 2.00
N TYR A 496 6.09 4.75 1.41
CA TYR A 496 7.11 4.78 0.37
C TYR A 496 6.67 5.64 -0.81
N PHE A 497 5.52 5.34 -1.42
CA PHE A 497 4.99 6.08 -2.57
C PHE A 497 4.60 7.51 -2.20
N THR A 498 4.13 7.76 -0.98
CA THR A 498 3.81 9.12 -0.53
C THR A 498 5.07 9.98 -0.44
N VAL A 499 6.11 9.50 0.25
CA VAL A 499 7.36 10.25 0.44
C VAL A 499 8.11 10.42 -0.88
N THR A 500 8.30 9.33 -1.63
CA THR A 500 9.04 9.38 -2.89
C THR A 500 8.25 10.08 -4.00
N GLY A 501 6.92 9.99 -4.00
CA GLY A 501 6.05 10.73 -4.92
C GLY A 501 6.03 12.23 -4.62
N LEU A 502 5.93 12.62 -3.35
CA LEU A 502 6.06 14.01 -2.92
C LEU A 502 7.43 14.58 -3.30
N HIS A 503 8.51 13.83 -3.05
CA HIS A 503 9.85 14.22 -3.49
C HIS A 503 9.93 14.37 -5.02
N GLY A 504 9.36 13.44 -5.79
CA GLY A 504 9.28 13.53 -7.25
C GLY A 504 8.55 14.80 -7.72
N LEU A 505 7.45 15.20 -7.05
CA LEU A 505 6.77 16.47 -7.32
C LEU A 505 7.69 17.68 -7.06
N HIS A 506 8.52 17.64 -6.01
CA HIS A 506 9.50 18.69 -5.74
C HIS A 506 10.60 18.75 -6.82
N VAL A 507 11.10 17.60 -7.27
CA VAL A 507 12.06 17.52 -8.39
C VAL A 507 11.46 18.13 -9.65
N ILE A 508 10.22 17.77 -10.00
CA ILE A 508 9.51 18.31 -11.17
C ILE A 508 9.32 19.83 -11.02
N GLY A 509 8.82 20.29 -9.87
CA GLY A 509 8.60 21.71 -9.59
C GLY A 509 9.89 22.53 -9.69
N GLY A 510 10.97 22.04 -9.08
CA GLY A 510 12.30 22.64 -9.20
C GLY A 510 12.79 22.68 -10.64
N ALA A 511 12.63 21.58 -11.38
CA ALA A 511 13.11 21.47 -12.76
C ALA A 511 12.36 22.45 -13.68
N ILE A 512 11.05 22.64 -13.46
CA ILE A 512 10.25 23.65 -14.17
C ILE A 512 10.78 25.06 -13.90
N VAL A 513 11.09 25.40 -12.64
CA VAL A 513 11.63 26.72 -12.28
C VAL A 513 13.02 26.94 -12.88
N LEU A 514 13.90 25.93 -12.83
CA LEU A 514 15.22 25.99 -13.44
C LEU A 514 15.14 26.11 -14.97
N LEU A 515 14.23 25.37 -15.61
CA LEU A 515 13.97 25.46 -17.04
C LEU A 515 13.42 26.84 -17.42
N TYR A 516 12.57 27.43 -16.58
CA TYR A 516 12.10 28.80 -16.76
C TYR A 516 13.26 29.81 -16.76
N TYR A 517 14.20 29.69 -15.82
CA TYR A 517 15.40 30.53 -15.79
C TYR A 517 16.29 30.33 -17.04
N LEU A 518 16.40 29.09 -17.51
CA LEU A 518 17.18 28.74 -18.69
C LEU A 518 16.59 29.35 -19.98
N LEU A 519 15.27 29.24 -20.17
CA LEU A 519 14.61 29.64 -21.41
C LEU A 519 14.27 31.14 -21.45
N PHE A 520 13.86 31.71 -20.31
CA PHE A 520 13.37 33.10 -20.24
C PHE A 520 14.32 34.05 -19.50
N GLY A 521 15.42 33.54 -18.93
CA GLY A 521 16.38 34.35 -18.17
C GLY A 521 17.24 35.30 -19.01
N ARG A 522 17.26 35.15 -20.34
CA ARG A 522 18.16 35.92 -21.23
C ARG A 522 17.93 37.43 -21.11
N LYS A 523 16.67 37.87 -21.08
CA LYS A 523 16.34 39.29 -20.94
C LYS A 523 16.86 39.86 -19.60
N MET A 524 16.61 39.15 -18.50
CA MET A 524 17.09 39.53 -17.18
C MET A 524 18.62 39.59 -17.12
N TYR A 525 19.31 38.62 -17.73
CA TYR A 525 20.76 38.59 -17.79
C TYR A 525 21.37 39.78 -18.54
N LEU A 526 20.76 40.19 -19.66
CA LEU A 526 21.24 41.32 -20.45
C LEU A 526 20.99 42.67 -19.78
N GLU A 527 19.86 42.83 -19.07
CA GLU A 527 19.54 44.05 -18.33
C GLU A 527 20.41 44.19 -17.08
N ASN A 528 20.49 43.14 -16.26
CA ASN A 528 21.37 43.08 -15.11
C ASN A 528 21.70 41.61 -14.76
N PRO A 529 22.92 41.15 -15.03
CA PRO A 529 23.34 39.77 -14.73
C PRO A 529 23.10 39.33 -13.28
N GLU A 530 23.17 40.26 -12.32
CA GLU A 530 22.95 39.98 -10.90
C GLU A 530 21.52 39.55 -10.58
N TRP A 531 20.53 40.00 -11.37
CA TRP A 531 19.15 39.61 -11.15
C TRP A 531 18.93 38.13 -11.42
N LEU A 532 19.48 37.63 -12.53
CA LEU A 532 19.39 36.21 -12.84
C LEU A 532 20.27 35.39 -11.88
N ALA A 533 21.47 35.85 -11.57
CA ALA A 533 22.35 35.16 -10.63
C ALA A 533 21.69 34.99 -9.25
N ASN A 534 21.06 36.04 -8.71
CA ASN A 534 20.37 35.95 -7.41
C ASN A 534 19.14 35.02 -7.46
N ARG A 535 18.40 34.97 -8.58
CA ARG A 535 17.26 34.05 -8.76
C ARG A 535 17.72 32.60 -8.88
N VAL A 536 18.80 32.35 -9.62
CA VAL A 536 19.40 31.02 -9.76
C VAL A 536 20.01 30.57 -8.44
N GLU A 537 20.57 31.46 -7.64
CA GLU A 537 21.03 31.14 -6.27
C GLU A 537 19.85 30.68 -5.40
N VAL A 538 18.74 31.42 -5.38
CA VAL A 538 17.53 31.07 -4.59
C VAL A 538 16.91 29.75 -5.10
N GLY A 539 16.80 29.58 -6.41
CA GLY A 539 16.34 28.31 -7.00
C GLY A 539 17.31 27.15 -6.74
N GLY A 540 18.61 27.43 -6.70
CA GLY A 540 19.64 26.45 -6.35
C GLY A 540 19.57 26.01 -4.90
N LEU A 541 19.30 26.92 -3.96
CA LEU A 541 19.06 26.55 -2.55
C LEU A 541 17.90 25.55 -2.42
N PHE A 542 16.81 25.76 -3.17
CA PHE A 542 15.72 24.78 -3.25
C PHE A 542 16.19 23.45 -3.85
N TRP A 543 16.93 23.49 -4.96
CA TRP A 543 17.43 22.29 -5.63
C TRP A 543 18.34 21.45 -4.73
N HIS A 544 19.27 22.09 -4.01
CA HIS A 544 20.13 21.44 -3.03
C HIS A 544 19.35 20.77 -1.90
N PHE A 545 18.27 21.40 -1.45
CA PHE A 545 17.39 20.80 -0.45
C PHE A 545 16.68 19.56 -0.97
N VAL A 546 16.16 19.60 -2.20
CA VAL A 546 15.53 18.43 -2.84
C VAL A 546 16.52 17.25 -2.84
N ASP A 547 17.77 17.49 -3.22
CA ASP A 547 18.82 16.45 -3.22
C ASP A 547 19.12 15.93 -1.80
N LEU A 548 19.16 16.83 -0.80
CA LEU A 548 19.34 16.46 0.60
C LEU A 548 18.23 15.52 1.10
N VAL A 549 16.96 15.80 0.77
CA VAL A 549 15.84 14.92 1.12
C VAL A 549 16.06 13.52 0.56
N TRP A 550 16.57 13.40 -0.67
CA TRP A 550 16.86 12.10 -1.28
C TRP A 550 18.00 11.35 -0.58
N ILE A 551 19.04 12.06 -0.12
CA ILE A 551 20.14 11.47 0.66
C ILE A 551 19.64 10.77 1.93
N PHE A 552 18.55 11.25 2.53
CA PHE A 552 17.89 10.57 3.67
C PHE A 552 16.89 9.52 3.22
N ALA A 553 16.11 9.77 2.18
CA ALA A 553 15.12 8.82 1.67
C ALA A 553 15.78 7.51 1.19
N PHE A 554 16.94 7.58 0.54
CA PHE A 554 17.63 6.41 0.01
C PHE A 554 18.01 5.40 1.12
N PRO A 555 18.77 5.76 2.19
CA PRO A 555 19.06 4.82 3.26
C PRO A 555 17.82 4.29 3.97
N ILE A 556 16.82 5.15 4.22
CA ILE A 556 15.59 4.79 4.93
C ILE A 556 14.79 3.71 4.20
N PHE A 557 14.68 3.78 2.87
CA PHE A 557 13.88 2.84 2.09
C PHE A 557 14.68 1.70 1.45
N TYR A 558 15.95 1.92 1.10
CA TYR A 558 16.75 0.93 0.36
C TYR A 558 17.71 0.12 1.24
N LEU A 559 18.18 0.67 2.36
CA LEU A 559 19.22 0.05 3.19
C LEU A 559 18.70 -0.50 4.50
N MET A 560 17.78 0.23 5.14
CA MET A 560 16.98 -0.29 6.24
C MET A 560 15.96 -1.25 5.64
#